data_AF-A0A7C1JXV5-F1
#
_entry.id   AF-A0A7C1JXV5-F1
#
_cell.length_a   1.000
_cell.length_b   1.000
_cell.length_c   1.000
_cell.angle_alpha   90.00
_cell.angle_beta   90.00
_cell.angle_gamma   90.00
#
_symmetry.space_group_name_H-M   'P 1'
#
loop_
_entity.id
_entity.type
_entity.pdbx_description
1 polymer ?
#
loop_
_entity_poly.entity_id
_entity_poly.type
_entity_poly.pdbx_seq_one_letter_code
_entity_poly.pdbx_strand_id
1 'polypeptide(L)'
;MYLFGIDFSLLQAEDTAMSDPSLFFHSSSSTSPPVGADPSAGELRRRVQAGDLAMIFTSDYKRFVTRIHPEGVTHTHLGAFRHADLIGATWGSTVKSQTGHDALVLQPSLTDIMKSLKRSTQIIYPKDAAYIVHRLSLRAGSRVIEAGTGSGGLTTALAWAVAPTGVVFTHEAREDIHQVARENLARVGLLPFVRMFVCDIEDGFRADDADAVFLDVREPWRYLA
;
A
#
# COMPACT_ATOMS: atom_id res chain seq x y z
N MET A 1 -18.85 -0.49 -12.15
CA MET A 1 -18.17 -1.20 -11.05
C MET A 1 -18.82 -2.57 -10.92
N TYR A 2 -18.18 -3.58 -11.51
CA TYR A 2 -18.61 -4.98 -11.39
C TYR A 2 -17.63 -5.67 -10.46
N LEU A 3 -18.16 -6.41 -9.49
CA LEU A 3 -17.36 -7.06 -8.47
C LEU A 3 -17.80 -8.52 -8.41
N PHE A 4 -16.94 -9.43 -8.86
CA PHE A 4 -17.18 -10.87 -8.79
C PHE A 4 -16.23 -11.43 -7.74
N GLY A 5 -16.79 -11.92 -6.63
CA GLY A 5 -16.15 -12.92 -5.79
C GLY A 5 -16.82 -14.24 -6.12
N ILE A 6 -16.11 -15.14 -6.80
CA ILE A 6 -16.62 -16.49 -7.03
C ILE A 6 -15.69 -17.45 -6.28
N ASP A 7 -16.24 -18.09 -5.25
CA ASP A 7 -15.65 -19.28 -4.65
C ASP A 7 -16.42 -20.49 -5.20
N PHE A 8 -15.76 -21.30 -6.02
CA PHE A 8 -16.35 -22.49 -6.66
C PHE A 8 -16.19 -23.77 -5.81
N SER A 9 -15.74 -23.69 -4.56
CA SER A 9 -15.39 -24.88 -3.77
C SER A 9 -16.49 -25.45 -2.85
N LEU A 10 -17.70 -24.88 -2.84
CA LEU A 10 -18.69 -25.16 -1.78
C LEU A 10 -20.10 -25.59 -2.23
N LEU A 11 -20.24 -26.16 -3.44
CA LEU A 11 -21.55 -26.62 -3.94
C LEU A 11 -21.84 -28.12 -3.79
N GLN A 12 -21.17 -28.83 -2.88
CA GLN A 12 -21.62 -30.16 -2.43
C GLN A 12 -21.25 -30.42 -0.96
N ALA A 13 -22.17 -30.09 -0.05
CA ALA A 13 -22.42 -30.84 1.19
C ALA A 13 -23.59 -30.17 1.94
N GLU A 14 -24.80 -30.70 1.78
CA GLU A 14 -25.90 -30.43 2.70
C GLU A 14 -25.77 -31.31 3.96
N ASP A 15 -26.09 -30.67 5.09
CA ASP A 15 -26.69 -31.17 6.32
C ASP A 15 -26.02 -32.32 7.10
N THR A 16 -25.36 -31.95 8.21
CA THR A 16 -25.68 -32.55 9.52
C THR A 16 -25.35 -31.64 10.71
N ALA A 17 -26.41 -31.27 11.45
CA ALA A 17 -26.52 -31.03 12.89
C ALA A 17 -25.59 -30.02 13.62
N MET A 18 -26.25 -29.00 14.17
CA MET A 18 -25.88 -28.27 15.40
C MET A 18 -25.40 -29.21 16.53
N SER A 19 -24.23 -28.94 17.10
CA SER A 19 -24.00 -29.10 18.55
C SER A 19 -22.78 -28.31 19.04
N ASP A 20 -23.03 -27.56 20.12
CA ASP A 20 -22.09 -26.95 21.09
C ASP A 20 -21.48 -25.55 20.81
N PRO A 21 -22.01 -24.47 21.43
CA PRO A 21 -21.43 -23.12 21.39
C PRO A 21 -20.24 -22.90 22.33
N SER A 22 -19.78 -23.91 23.09
CA SER A 22 -18.70 -23.75 24.08
C SER A 22 -17.27 -23.91 23.53
N LEU A 23 -17.10 -24.23 22.24
CA LEU A 23 -15.79 -24.39 21.59
C LEU A 23 -15.10 -23.08 21.16
N PHE A 24 -15.74 -21.91 21.32
CA PHE A 24 -15.24 -20.62 20.82
C PHE A 24 -14.42 -19.78 21.82
N PHE A 25 -14.17 -20.26 23.03
CA PHE A 25 -13.28 -19.57 23.98
C PHE A 25 -12.10 -20.45 24.37
N HIS A 26 -11.09 -20.49 23.50
CA HIS A 26 -9.73 -20.78 23.97
C HIS A 26 -9.19 -19.49 24.60
N SER A 27 -8.86 -19.53 25.89
CA SER A 27 -8.13 -18.45 26.54
C SER A 27 -6.77 -18.31 25.85
N SER A 28 -6.61 -17.28 25.01
CA SER A 28 -5.30 -16.90 24.51
C SER A 28 -4.50 -16.35 25.69
N SER A 29 -3.66 -17.22 26.24
CA SER A 29 -2.58 -16.85 27.14
C SER A 29 -1.82 -15.68 26.52
N SER A 30 -1.70 -14.58 27.25
CA SER A 30 -0.88 -13.43 26.88
C SER A 30 0.54 -13.89 26.59
N THR A 31 0.89 -14.06 25.32
CA THR A 31 2.27 -14.33 24.92
C THR A 31 3.05 -13.06 25.14
N SER A 32 3.85 -13.05 26.20
CA SER A 32 4.95 -12.11 26.36
C SER A 32 5.82 -12.17 25.11
N PRO A 33 6.43 -11.05 24.68
CA PRO A 33 7.33 -11.07 23.53
C PRO A 33 8.45 -12.11 23.76
N PRO A 34 8.93 -12.80 22.70
CA PRO A 34 9.94 -13.82 22.84
C PRO A 34 11.20 -13.24 23.51
N VAL A 35 11.64 -13.90 24.58
CA VAL A 35 12.90 -13.62 25.26
C VAL A 35 14.03 -13.81 24.25
N GLY A 36 14.67 -12.72 23.83
CA GLY A 36 15.77 -12.73 22.85
C GLY A 36 15.71 -11.67 21.75
N ALA A 37 14.67 -10.83 21.67
CA ALA A 37 14.72 -9.67 20.79
C ALA A 37 15.80 -8.69 21.30
N ASP A 38 16.79 -8.37 20.46
CA ASP A 38 17.77 -7.33 20.77
C ASP A 38 17.03 -6.01 21.05
N PRO A 39 17.08 -5.46 22.28
CA PRO A 39 16.40 -4.22 22.61
C PRO A 39 16.85 -3.04 21.72
N SER A 40 18.05 -3.10 21.16
CA SER A 40 18.56 -2.11 20.21
C SER A 40 17.72 -2.05 18.92
N ALA A 41 17.18 -3.18 18.45
CA ALA A 41 16.35 -3.24 17.25
C ALA A 41 15.00 -2.53 17.45
N GLY A 42 14.44 -2.59 18.67
CA GLY A 42 13.21 -1.88 19.03
C GLY A 42 13.41 -0.37 19.23
N GLU A 43 14.61 0.07 19.60
CA GLU A 43 14.98 1.49 19.66
C GLU A 43 15.30 2.05 18.26
N LEU A 44 15.97 1.28 17.41
CA LEU A 44 16.25 1.65 16.02
C LEU A 44 14.96 1.83 15.22
N ARG A 45 13.95 0.97 15.41
CA ARG A 45 12.62 1.11 14.79
C ARG A 45 11.84 2.34 15.25
N ARG A 46 12.22 2.92 16.40
CA ARG A 46 11.63 4.17 16.90
C ARG A 46 12.31 5.41 16.32
N ARG A 47 13.39 5.26 15.57
CA ARG A 47 14.12 6.36 14.95
C ARG A 47 14.02 6.28 13.43
N VAL A 48 14.09 7.44 12.80
CA VAL A 48 14.15 7.59 11.35
C VAL A 48 15.48 7.03 10.85
N GLN A 49 15.45 6.18 9.83
CA GLN A 49 16.63 5.63 9.18
C GLN A 49 16.69 6.04 7.71
N ALA A 50 17.89 5.94 7.13
CA ALA A 50 18.04 6.04 5.68
C ALA A 50 17.24 4.91 4.99
N GLY A 51 16.56 5.25 3.91
CA GLY A 51 15.68 4.33 3.17
C GLY A 51 14.24 4.32 3.66
N ASP A 52 13.93 4.82 4.87
CA ASP A 52 12.56 4.87 5.38
C ASP A 52 11.68 5.79 4.52
N LEU A 53 10.40 5.44 4.42
CA LEU A 53 9.39 6.36 3.93
C LEU A 53 8.90 7.20 5.12
N ALA A 54 9.12 8.51 5.05
CA ALA A 54 8.75 9.45 6.10
C ALA A 54 7.72 10.47 5.60
N MET A 55 6.95 11.01 6.53
CA MET A 55 6.09 12.17 6.33
C MET A 55 6.62 13.33 7.17
N ILE A 56 6.93 14.44 6.50
CA ILE A 56 7.16 15.72 7.16
C ILE A 56 5.80 16.42 7.25
N PHE A 57 5.34 16.65 8.47
CA PHE A 57 4.07 17.31 8.76
C PHE A 57 4.34 18.69 9.35
N THR A 58 4.17 19.72 8.53
CA THR A 58 4.51 21.10 8.89
C THR A 58 3.45 21.71 9.80
N SER A 59 3.82 22.77 10.51
CA SER A 59 2.93 23.51 11.43
C SER A 59 1.67 24.10 10.77
N ASP A 60 1.69 24.29 9.44
CA ASP A 60 0.53 24.68 8.63
C ASP A 60 -0.26 23.49 8.05
N TYR A 61 -0.08 22.30 8.64
CA TYR A 61 -0.81 21.07 8.35
C TYR A 61 -0.58 20.47 6.95
N LYS A 62 0.46 20.91 6.23
CA LYS A 62 0.88 20.29 4.97
C LYS A 62 1.68 19.02 5.23
N ARG A 63 1.57 18.08 4.29
CA ARG A 63 2.15 16.73 4.38
C ARG A 63 3.07 16.50 3.19
N PHE A 64 4.31 16.13 3.46
CA PHE A 64 5.30 15.80 2.45
C PHE A 64 5.80 14.38 2.70
N VAL A 65 5.38 13.43 1.85
CA VAL A 65 5.81 12.03 1.92
C VAL A 65 7.04 11.85 1.04
N THR A 66 8.15 11.43 1.65
CA THR A 66 9.45 11.35 1.00
C THR A 66 10.23 10.12 1.47
N ARG A 67 11.13 9.62 0.62
CA ARG A 67 12.08 8.60 1.04
C ARG A 67 13.32 9.28 1.63
N ILE A 68 13.67 8.88 2.84
CA ILE A 68 14.83 9.41 3.55
C ILE A 68 16.10 8.90 2.88
N HIS A 69 17.02 9.81 2.61
CA HIS A 69 18.30 9.54 1.95
C HIS A 69 19.32 10.51 2.53
N PRO A 70 20.55 10.12 2.90
CA PRO A 70 21.50 11.01 3.58
C PRO A 70 21.71 12.36 2.86
N GLU A 71 21.88 12.33 1.54
CA GLU A 71 22.04 13.53 0.70
C GLU A 71 20.69 14.16 0.26
N GLY A 72 19.58 13.62 0.73
CA GLY A 72 18.24 14.03 0.31
C GLY A 72 17.80 15.34 0.96
N VAL A 73 17.00 16.11 0.22
CA VAL A 73 16.39 17.35 0.72
C VAL A 73 14.94 17.40 0.29
N THR A 74 14.04 17.67 1.24
CA THR A 74 12.63 17.97 0.94
C THR A 74 12.43 19.48 1.01
N HIS A 75 12.17 20.08 -0.14
CA HIS A 75 11.87 21.51 -0.24
C HIS A 75 10.39 21.77 0.04
N THR A 76 10.14 22.75 0.91
CA THR A 76 8.79 23.23 1.24
C THR A 76 8.76 24.75 1.15
N HIS A 77 7.56 25.33 1.22
CA HIS A 77 7.39 26.78 1.35
C HIS A 77 7.89 27.33 2.69
N LEU A 78 8.16 26.48 3.69
CA LEU A 78 8.75 26.84 4.99
C LEU A 78 10.26 26.58 5.04
N GLY A 79 10.90 26.43 3.88
CA GLY A 79 12.32 26.10 3.77
C GLY A 79 12.58 24.61 3.52
N ALA A 80 13.86 24.27 3.43
CA ALA A 80 14.32 22.92 3.15
C ALA A 80 14.52 22.10 4.44
N PHE A 81 14.07 20.84 4.42
CA PHE A 81 14.41 19.86 5.44
C PHE A 81 15.48 18.92 4.86
N ARG A 82 16.71 18.97 5.40
CA ARG A 82 17.78 18.05 5.00
C ARG A 82 17.51 16.71 5.67
N HIS A 83 17.51 15.64 4.89
CA HIS A 83 17.22 14.31 5.41
C HIS A 83 18.29 13.83 6.39
N ALA A 84 19.55 14.27 6.23
CA ALA A 84 20.61 14.04 7.22
C ALA A 84 20.23 14.50 8.64
N ASP A 85 19.51 15.62 8.76
CA ASP A 85 19.07 16.16 10.05
C ASP A 85 17.84 15.41 10.61
N LEU A 86 17.16 14.63 9.77
CA LEU A 86 16.02 13.79 10.17
C LEU A 86 16.46 12.40 10.62
N ILE A 87 17.54 11.87 10.03
CA ILE A 87 18.06 10.53 10.35
C ILE A 87 18.48 10.51 11.83
N GLY A 88 18.04 9.48 12.55
CA GLY A 88 18.25 9.33 13.99
C GLY A 88 17.24 10.09 14.86
N ALA A 89 16.42 10.99 14.30
CA ALA A 89 15.31 11.60 15.03
C ALA A 89 14.31 10.53 15.46
N THR A 90 13.62 10.74 16.58
CA THR A 90 12.58 9.81 17.04
C THR A 90 11.31 10.07 16.23
N TRP A 91 10.64 9.02 15.75
CA TRP A 91 9.35 9.19 15.08
C TRP A 91 8.37 9.95 15.99
N GLY A 92 7.71 10.98 15.46
CA GLY A 92 6.84 11.88 16.20
C GLY A 92 7.52 13.10 16.83
N SER A 93 8.85 13.20 16.79
CA SER A 93 9.55 14.38 17.31
C SER A 93 9.48 15.57 16.36
N THR A 94 9.63 16.77 16.91
CA THR A 94 9.79 18.00 16.13
C THR A 94 11.16 18.07 15.49
N VAL A 95 11.18 18.46 14.21
CA VAL A 95 12.37 18.75 13.40
C VAL A 95 12.24 20.16 12.82
N LYS A 96 13.36 20.78 12.46
CA LYS A 96 13.38 22.16 11.95
C LYS A 96 13.81 22.21 10.49
N SER A 97 13.20 23.11 9.72
CA SER A 97 13.71 23.47 8.40
C SER A 97 14.99 24.31 8.54
N GLN A 98 15.72 24.49 7.44
CA GLN A 98 16.89 25.39 7.39
C GLN A 98 16.58 26.84 7.80
N THR A 99 15.33 27.28 7.70
CA THR A 99 14.87 28.61 8.11
C THR A 99 14.24 28.62 9.51
N GLY A 100 14.29 27.50 10.24
CA GLY A 100 13.91 27.40 11.66
C GLY A 100 12.44 27.03 11.94
N HIS A 101 11.64 26.76 10.91
CA HIS A 101 10.23 26.37 11.09
C HIS A 101 10.10 24.91 11.55
N ASP A 102 9.18 24.70 12.49
CA ASP A 102 8.90 23.38 13.06
C ASP A 102 8.03 22.51 12.15
N ALA A 103 8.33 21.21 12.15
CA ALA A 103 7.52 20.14 11.58
C ALA A 103 7.65 18.87 12.43
N LEU A 104 6.69 17.95 12.35
CA LEU A 104 6.83 16.60 12.88
C LEU A 104 7.37 15.66 11.79
N VAL A 105 8.26 14.75 12.17
CA VAL A 105 8.66 13.63 11.30
C VAL A 105 7.91 12.37 11.72
N LEU A 106 7.08 11.83 10.83
CA LEU A 106 6.12 10.76 11.12
C LEU A 106 6.24 9.61 10.13
N GLN A 107 5.83 8.41 10.54
CA GLN A 107 5.57 7.34 9.59
C GLN A 107 4.26 7.67 8.83
N PRO A 108 4.26 7.67 7.49
CA PRO A 108 3.06 7.96 6.72
C PRO A 108 2.05 6.81 6.84
N SER A 109 0.76 7.14 6.96
CA SER A 109 -0.30 6.13 6.77
C SER A 109 -0.46 5.79 5.30
N LEU A 110 -1.10 4.65 4.98
CA LEU A 110 -1.45 4.31 3.60
C LEU A 110 -2.27 5.44 2.91
N THR A 111 -3.13 6.12 3.67
CA THR A 111 -3.89 7.28 3.17
C THR A 111 -2.96 8.43 2.75
N ASP A 112 -1.93 8.72 3.54
CA ASP A 112 -0.95 9.77 3.22
C ASP A 112 -0.12 9.39 1.99
N ILE A 113 0.30 8.12 1.91
CA ILE A 113 1.05 7.57 0.77
C ILE A 113 0.23 7.74 -0.52
N MET A 114 -1.01 7.25 -0.54
CA MET A 114 -1.90 7.35 -1.71
C MET A 114 -2.18 8.81 -2.11
N LYS A 115 -2.34 9.71 -1.14
CA LYS A 115 -2.58 11.13 -1.43
C LYS A 115 -1.34 11.85 -1.97
N SER A 116 -0.14 11.35 -1.66
CA SER A 116 1.14 11.91 -2.10
C SER A 116 1.53 11.54 -3.54
N LEU A 117 0.83 10.59 -4.17
CA LEU A 117 1.18 10.11 -5.51
C LEU A 117 1.04 11.22 -6.54
N LYS A 118 1.98 11.27 -7.50
CA LYS A 118 1.84 12.11 -8.69
C LYS A 118 0.67 11.59 -9.51
N ARG A 119 -0.24 12.46 -9.95
CA ARG A 119 -1.45 12.06 -10.68
C ARG A 119 -1.37 12.50 -12.12
N SER A 120 -1.42 11.55 -13.05
CA SER A 120 -1.65 11.77 -14.48
C SER A 120 -3.09 11.40 -14.88
N THR A 121 -3.81 10.68 -14.01
CA THR A 121 -5.18 10.22 -14.20
C THR A 121 -6.03 10.49 -12.96
N GLN A 122 -7.35 10.32 -13.07
CA GLN A 122 -8.19 10.15 -11.90
C GLN A 122 -7.75 8.90 -11.14
N ILE A 123 -7.78 8.96 -9.80
CA ILE A 123 -7.45 7.82 -8.94
C ILE A 123 -8.67 7.41 -8.12
N ILE A 124 -8.70 6.12 -7.77
CA ILE A 124 -9.53 5.61 -6.67
C ILE A 124 -8.96 6.15 -5.35
N TYR A 125 -9.81 6.81 -4.56
CA TYR A 125 -9.42 7.41 -3.31
C TYR A 125 -9.37 6.39 -2.15
N PRO A 126 -8.65 6.69 -1.05
CA PRO A 126 -8.45 5.75 0.05
C PRO A 126 -9.72 5.12 0.63
N LYS A 127 -10.84 5.86 0.69
CA LYS A 127 -12.12 5.34 1.18
C LYS A 127 -12.61 4.15 0.34
N ASP A 128 -12.60 4.31 -0.98
CA ASP A 128 -13.10 3.28 -1.90
C ASP A 128 -12.09 2.15 -2.06
N ALA A 129 -10.79 2.47 -2.08
CA ALA A 129 -9.73 1.47 -2.10
C ALA A 129 -9.78 0.55 -0.87
N ALA A 130 -10.01 1.09 0.34
CA ALA A 130 -10.18 0.29 1.55
C ALA A 130 -11.38 -0.66 1.44
N TYR A 131 -12.51 -0.18 0.90
CA TYR A 131 -13.68 -1.01 0.66
C TYR A 131 -13.41 -2.11 -0.38
N ILE A 132 -12.72 -1.79 -1.47
CA ILE A 132 -12.35 -2.76 -2.52
C ILE A 132 -11.46 -3.85 -1.95
N VAL A 133 -10.38 -3.48 -1.25
CA VAL A 133 -9.46 -4.43 -0.59
C VAL A 133 -10.22 -5.37 0.33
N HIS A 134 -11.10 -4.82 1.17
CA HIS A 134 -11.91 -5.61 2.09
C HIS A 134 -12.88 -6.54 1.36
N ARG A 135 -13.58 -6.02 0.35
CA ARG A 135 -14.62 -6.76 -0.36
C ARG A 135 -14.05 -7.87 -1.24
N LEU A 136 -12.83 -7.72 -1.73
CA LEU A 136 -12.07 -8.76 -2.42
C LEU A 136 -11.39 -9.76 -1.45
N SER A 137 -11.58 -9.60 -0.14
CA SER A 137 -10.98 -10.46 0.91
C SER A 137 -9.46 -10.60 0.80
N LEU A 138 -8.79 -9.53 0.36
CA LEU A 138 -7.34 -9.55 0.15
C LEU A 138 -6.59 -9.59 1.48
N ARG A 139 -5.52 -10.37 1.50
CA ARG A 139 -4.63 -10.56 2.66
C ARG A 139 -3.20 -10.72 2.18
N ALA A 140 -2.26 -10.70 3.11
CA ALA A 140 -0.86 -11.03 2.81
C ALA A 140 -0.79 -12.38 2.08
N GLY A 141 -0.09 -12.42 0.95
CA GLY A 141 0.02 -13.60 0.10
C GLY A 141 -0.97 -13.64 -1.07
N SER A 142 -2.03 -12.82 -1.08
CA SER A 142 -3.00 -12.82 -2.17
C SER A 142 -2.37 -12.42 -3.52
N ARG A 143 -2.88 -13.02 -4.59
CA ARG A 143 -2.56 -12.73 -5.99
C ARG A 143 -3.74 -12.00 -6.61
N VAL A 144 -3.57 -10.75 -7.00
CA VAL A 144 -4.67 -9.92 -7.52
C VAL A 144 -4.34 -9.36 -8.89
N ILE A 145 -5.29 -9.46 -9.80
CA ILE A 145 -5.21 -8.79 -11.11
C ILE A 145 -5.88 -7.43 -11.00
N GLU A 146 -5.20 -6.41 -11.52
CA GLU A 146 -5.72 -5.06 -11.73
C GLU A 146 -5.60 -4.73 -13.22
N ALA A 147 -6.63 -4.10 -13.77
CA ALA A 147 -6.57 -3.51 -15.11
C ALA A 147 -7.07 -2.07 -15.08
N GLY A 148 -6.31 -1.18 -15.72
CA GLY A 148 -6.40 0.25 -15.49
C GLY A 148 -5.50 0.65 -14.31
N THR A 149 -4.18 0.55 -14.49
CA THR A 149 -3.22 0.94 -13.44
C THR A 149 -3.35 2.43 -13.09
N GLY A 150 -3.59 3.27 -14.10
CA GLY A 150 -3.70 4.71 -13.93
C GLY A 150 -2.44 5.28 -13.25
N SER A 151 -2.62 6.18 -12.29
CA SER A 151 -1.49 6.74 -11.52
C SER A 151 -0.96 5.81 -10.41
N GLY A 152 -1.47 4.58 -10.29
CA GLY A 152 -1.08 3.61 -9.26
C GLY A 152 -1.76 3.81 -7.89
N GLY A 153 -2.89 4.53 -7.86
CA GLY A 153 -3.63 4.81 -6.62
C GLY A 153 -4.17 3.54 -5.97
N LEU A 154 -5.00 2.78 -6.70
CA LEU A 154 -5.50 1.49 -6.23
C LEU A 154 -4.38 0.46 -6.12
N THR A 155 -3.49 0.37 -7.11
CA THR A 155 -2.29 -0.49 -7.06
C THR A 155 -1.51 -0.35 -5.76
N THR A 156 -1.35 0.87 -5.24
CA THR A 156 -0.67 1.13 -3.95
C THR A 156 -1.41 0.45 -2.78
N ALA A 157 -2.73 0.53 -2.73
CA ALA A 157 -3.53 -0.11 -1.69
C ALA A 157 -3.54 -1.64 -1.84
N LEU A 158 -3.64 -2.15 -3.06
CA LEU A 158 -3.56 -3.59 -3.35
C LEU A 158 -2.19 -4.15 -2.94
N ALA A 159 -1.10 -3.51 -3.36
CA ALA A 159 0.27 -3.92 -3.04
C ALA A 159 0.51 -3.91 -1.53
N TRP A 160 -0.01 -2.91 -0.82
CA TRP A 160 0.05 -2.84 0.64
C TRP A 160 -0.68 -4.01 1.31
N ALA A 161 -1.86 -4.40 0.79
CA ALA A 161 -2.68 -5.46 1.36
C ALA A 161 -2.08 -6.86 1.13
N VAL A 162 -1.46 -7.09 -0.03
CA VAL A 162 -0.93 -8.41 -0.42
C VAL A 162 0.51 -8.65 0.05
N ALA A 163 1.26 -7.59 0.36
CA ALA A 163 2.60 -7.72 0.94
C ALA A 163 2.58 -8.51 2.28
N PRO A 164 3.68 -9.20 2.64
CA PRO A 164 4.97 -9.25 1.96
C PRO A 164 5.14 -10.42 0.98
N THR A 165 4.16 -11.32 0.87
CA THR A 165 4.30 -12.58 0.11
C THR A 165 3.40 -12.66 -1.12
N GLY A 166 2.46 -11.73 -1.27
CA GLY A 166 1.54 -11.68 -2.40
C GLY A 166 2.05 -10.78 -3.52
N VAL A 167 1.23 -10.64 -4.56
CA VAL A 167 1.59 -9.91 -5.77
C VAL A 167 0.36 -9.31 -6.45
N VAL A 168 0.51 -8.07 -6.91
CA VAL A 168 -0.44 -7.40 -7.81
C VAL A 168 0.05 -7.53 -9.25
N PHE A 169 -0.78 -8.05 -10.13
CA PHE A 169 -0.55 -8.09 -11.57
C PHE A 169 -1.37 -6.96 -12.23
N THR A 170 -0.73 -5.84 -12.52
CA THR A 170 -1.42 -4.65 -13.03
C THR A 170 -1.16 -4.43 -14.51
N HIS A 171 -2.22 -4.10 -15.25
CA HIS A 171 -2.20 -3.90 -16.69
C HIS A 171 -2.55 -2.45 -17.04
N GLU A 172 -1.79 -1.86 -17.94
CA GLU A 172 -2.02 -0.49 -18.45
C GLU A 172 -1.62 -0.43 -19.93
N ALA A 173 -2.56 -0.07 -20.80
CA ALA A 173 -2.31 -0.02 -22.24
C ALA A 173 -1.42 1.17 -22.63
N ARG A 174 -1.40 2.23 -21.81
CA ARG A 174 -0.68 3.48 -22.10
C ARG A 174 0.67 3.54 -21.39
N GLU A 175 1.75 3.47 -22.17
CA GLU A 175 3.13 3.52 -21.66
C GLU A 175 3.42 4.77 -20.80
N ASP A 176 2.90 5.94 -21.19
CA ASP A 176 3.10 7.20 -20.44
C ASP A 176 2.49 7.12 -19.03
N ILE A 177 1.34 6.47 -18.91
CA ILE A 177 0.64 6.28 -17.64
C ILE A 177 1.32 5.18 -16.81
N HIS A 178 1.68 4.07 -17.45
CA HIS A 178 2.44 2.98 -16.85
C HIS A 178 3.72 3.50 -16.17
N GLN A 179 4.50 4.34 -16.86
CA GLN A 179 5.73 4.90 -16.31
C GLN A 179 5.47 5.78 -15.07
N VAL A 180 4.40 6.58 -15.06
CA VAL A 180 4.02 7.39 -13.89
C VAL A 180 3.68 6.49 -12.69
N ALA A 181 2.90 5.43 -12.89
CA ALA A 181 2.60 4.47 -11.84
C ALA A 181 3.86 3.77 -11.32
N ARG A 182 4.76 3.35 -12.22
CA ARG A 182 6.02 2.69 -11.87
C ARG A 182 6.90 3.60 -10.99
N GLU A 183 7.05 4.87 -11.36
CA GLU A 183 7.79 5.86 -10.58
C GLU A 183 7.16 6.10 -9.20
N ASN A 184 5.82 6.20 -9.14
CA ASN A 184 5.09 6.33 -7.89
C ASN A 184 5.32 5.14 -6.96
N LEU A 185 5.15 3.91 -7.46
CA LEU A 185 5.34 2.67 -6.71
C LEU A 185 6.80 2.50 -6.28
N ALA A 186 7.76 2.90 -7.10
CA ALA A 186 9.19 2.88 -6.76
C ALA A 186 9.46 3.81 -5.58
N ARG A 187 8.97 5.05 -5.67
CA ARG A 187 9.16 6.08 -4.65
C ARG A 187 8.64 5.61 -3.30
N VAL A 188 7.47 4.97 -3.25
CA VAL A 188 6.85 4.48 -2.00
C VAL A 188 7.31 3.07 -1.59
N GLY A 189 8.08 2.39 -2.43
CA GLY A 189 8.75 1.13 -2.09
C GLY A 189 7.88 -0.12 -2.25
N LEU A 190 6.83 -0.04 -3.05
CA LEU A 190 5.88 -1.13 -3.24
C LEU A 190 6.12 -1.93 -4.53
N LEU A 191 7.01 -1.48 -5.42
CA LEU A 191 7.36 -2.20 -6.66
C LEU A 191 7.70 -3.69 -6.48
N PRO A 192 8.37 -4.15 -5.41
CA PRO A 192 8.66 -5.58 -5.24
C PRO A 192 7.40 -6.47 -5.26
N PHE A 193 6.26 -5.94 -4.80
CA PHE A 193 4.97 -6.63 -4.70
C PHE A 193 4.07 -6.41 -5.92
N VAL A 194 4.59 -5.81 -6.99
CA VAL A 194 3.83 -5.50 -8.20
C VAL A 194 4.55 -6.09 -9.41
N ARG A 195 3.77 -6.67 -10.32
CA ARG A 195 4.17 -7.04 -11.69
C ARG A 195 3.33 -6.19 -12.62
N MET A 196 3.99 -5.34 -13.40
CA MET A 196 3.35 -4.36 -14.26
C MET A 196 3.49 -4.80 -15.72
N PHE A 197 2.43 -4.66 -16.50
CA PHE A 197 2.40 -5.00 -17.91
C PHE A 197 1.87 -3.84 -18.74
N VAL A 198 2.61 -3.50 -19.79
CA VAL A 198 2.15 -2.57 -20.83
C VAL A 198 1.50 -3.37 -21.94
N CYS A 199 0.18 -3.45 -21.91
CA CYS A 199 -0.62 -4.15 -22.91
C CYS A 199 -2.09 -3.77 -22.81
N ASP A 200 -2.82 -4.06 -23.88
CA ASP A 200 -4.27 -4.14 -23.81
C ASP A 200 -4.68 -5.44 -23.10
N ILE A 201 -5.77 -5.39 -22.34
CA ILE A 201 -6.35 -6.58 -21.71
C ILE A 201 -7.34 -7.30 -22.65
N GLU A 202 -7.62 -6.76 -23.85
CA GLU A 202 -8.30 -7.48 -24.93
C GLU A 202 -7.55 -8.78 -25.31
N ASP A 203 -6.22 -8.78 -25.15
CA ASP A 203 -5.36 -9.96 -25.36
C ASP A 203 -5.36 -10.94 -24.16
N GLY A 204 -6.14 -10.65 -23.12
CA GLY A 204 -6.20 -11.40 -21.86
C GLY A 204 -5.26 -10.86 -20.77
N PHE A 205 -5.38 -11.43 -19.57
CA PHE A 205 -4.57 -11.07 -18.41
C PHE A 205 -3.25 -11.84 -18.39
N ARG A 206 -2.16 -11.17 -18.02
CA ARG A 206 -0.82 -11.77 -17.86
C ARG A 206 -0.58 -12.26 -16.43
N ALA A 207 -1.49 -13.10 -15.95
CA ALA A 207 -1.37 -13.75 -14.65
C ALA A 207 -2.26 -14.99 -14.59
N ASP A 208 -1.69 -16.09 -14.08
CA ASP A 208 -2.43 -17.31 -13.76
C ASP A 208 -2.76 -17.36 -12.26
N ASP A 209 -3.79 -18.12 -11.88
CA ASP A 209 -4.16 -18.41 -10.49
C ASP A 209 -4.28 -17.15 -9.60
N ALA A 210 -5.08 -16.18 -10.02
CA ALA A 210 -5.39 -15.01 -9.22
C ALA A 210 -6.55 -15.28 -8.25
N ASP A 211 -6.43 -14.80 -7.01
CA ASP A 211 -7.50 -14.88 -5.99
C ASP A 211 -8.61 -13.85 -6.24
N ALA A 212 -8.28 -12.76 -6.94
CA ALA A 212 -9.20 -11.66 -7.19
C ALA A 212 -8.84 -10.88 -8.46
N VAL A 213 -9.85 -10.23 -9.05
CA VAL A 213 -9.70 -9.34 -10.20
C VAL A 213 -10.43 -8.03 -9.93
N PHE A 214 -9.80 -6.89 -10.25
CA PHE A 214 -10.44 -5.58 -10.26
C PHE A 214 -10.21 -4.86 -11.59
N LEU A 215 -11.31 -4.39 -12.20
CA LEU A 215 -11.28 -3.70 -13.50
C LEU A 215 -11.72 -2.24 -13.33
N ASP A 216 -10.78 -1.30 -13.51
CA ASP A 216 -11.03 0.14 -13.60
C ASP A 216 -10.78 0.64 -15.03
N VAL A 217 -11.55 0.08 -15.96
CA VAL A 217 -11.51 0.44 -17.38
C VAL A 217 -12.86 1.03 -17.81
N ARG A 218 -12.92 1.64 -19.00
CA ARG A 218 -14.14 2.29 -19.50
C ARG A 218 -15.32 1.33 -19.68
N GLU A 219 -15.04 0.15 -20.23
CA GLU A 219 -16.05 -0.83 -20.60
C GLU A 219 -15.73 -2.21 -20.00
N PRO A 220 -15.75 -2.36 -18.66
CA PRO A 220 -15.29 -3.58 -17.99
C PRO A 220 -16.12 -4.82 -18.36
N TRP A 221 -17.37 -4.64 -18.79
CA TRP A 221 -18.25 -5.73 -19.22
C TRP A 221 -17.74 -6.51 -20.44
N ARG A 222 -16.81 -5.96 -21.22
CA ARG A 222 -16.22 -6.66 -22.38
C ARG A 222 -15.25 -7.77 -21.99
N TYR A 223 -14.82 -7.82 -20.72
CA TYR A 223 -13.74 -8.70 -20.24
C TYR A 223 -14.21 -9.72 -19.20
N LEU A 224 -15.52 -9.98 -19.12
CA LEU A 224 -16.15 -10.84 -18.11
C LEU A 224 -16.76 -12.12 -18.71
N ALA A 225 -16.57 -12.35 -20.01
CA ALA A 225 -17.17 -13.46 -20.77
C ALA A 225 -16.27 -14.69 -20.81
#